data_AF-A0A3N7FNT7-F1
#
_entry.id   AF-A0A3N7FNT7-F1
#
_cell.length_a   1.000
_cell.length_b   1.000
_cell.length_c   1.000
_cell.angle_alpha   90.00
_cell.angle_beta   90.00
_cell.angle_gamma   90.00
#
_symmetry.space_group_name_H-M   'P 1'
#
loop_
_entity.id
_entity.type
_entity.pdbx_description
1 polymer ?
#
loop_
_entity_poly.entity_id
_entity_poly.type
_entity_poly.pdbx_seq_one_letter_code
_entity_poly.pdbx_strand_id
1 'polypeptide(L)'
;MLGQEVSGVSYITIDINPHALRVTLETLDAHGVDADLMCVDIASGLEKRLSGMVDVMVVNPPYVLPMPDDEADNEGMASAWAGGRIGRSVIDRMLPVADRLLSDKGWLYMVTLTTMILT
;
A
#
# COMPACT_ATOMS: atom_id res chain seq x y z
N MET A 1 -5.10 13.48 -16.64
CA MET A 1 -4.98 14.66 -15.78
C MET A 1 -5.78 14.39 -14.51
N LEU A 2 -5.11 14.28 -13.36
CA LEU A 2 -5.72 13.97 -12.06
C LEU A 2 -6.31 15.20 -11.34
N GLY A 3 -6.12 16.41 -11.88
CA GLY A 3 -6.47 17.69 -11.24
C GLY A 3 -7.96 18.08 -11.26
N GLN A 4 -8.88 17.13 -11.15
CA GLN A 4 -10.28 17.43 -10.84
C GLN A 4 -10.52 16.96 -9.40
N GLU A 5 -10.30 17.85 -8.44
CA GLU A 5 -10.70 17.61 -7.06
C GLU A 5 -12.21 17.32 -7.01
N VAL A 6 -12.56 16.10 -6.64
CA VAL A 6 -13.94 15.74 -6.38
C VAL A 6 -14.24 16.18 -4.95
N SER A 7 -15.07 17.23 -4.82
CA SER A 7 -15.51 17.73 -3.51
C SER A 7 -16.08 16.60 -2.65
N GLY A 8 -15.54 16.44 -1.44
CA GLY A 8 -15.99 15.42 -0.47
C GLY A 8 -15.17 14.13 -0.46
N VAL A 9 -14.05 14.05 -1.19
CA VAL A 9 -13.12 12.92 -1.14
C VAL A 9 -11.86 13.31 -0.39
N SER A 10 -11.43 12.47 0.55
CA SER A 10 -10.15 12.60 1.25
C SER A 10 -9.19 11.48 0.82
N TYR A 11 -7.96 11.86 0.48
CA TYR A 11 -6.92 10.91 0.10
C TYR A 11 -5.95 10.71 1.27
N ILE A 12 -5.68 9.45 1.60
CA ILE A 12 -4.68 9.07 2.60
C ILE A 12 -3.71 8.10 1.93
N THR A 13 -2.41 8.38 2.04
CA THR A 13 -1.34 7.53 1.51
C THR A 13 -0.38 7.13 2.62
N ILE A 14 -0.03 5.86 2.62
CA ILE A 14 0.87 5.24 3.60
C ILE A 14 2.00 4.52 2.87
N ASP A 15 3.20 4.60 3.42
CA ASP A 15 4.33 3.76 3.01
C ASP A 15 5.28 3.58 4.19
N ILE A 16 5.99 2.47 4.26
CA ILE A 16 7.03 2.25 5.27
C ILE A 16 8.34 2.97 4.89
N ASN A 17 8.55 3.24 3.59
CA ASN A 17 9.72 3.91 3.08
C ASN A 17 9.51 5.44 3.04
N PRO A 18 10.24 6.23 3.85
CA PRO A 18 10.10 7.69 3.86
C PRO A 18 10.52 8.34 2.54
N HIS A 19 11.39 7.70 1.75
CA HIS A 19 11.76 8.19 0.41
C HIS A 19 10.59 8.04 -0.57
N ALA A 20 9.81 6.97 -0.47
CA ALA A 20 8.61 6.78 -1.29
C ALA A 20 7.58 7.88 -1.00
N LEU A 21 7.35 8.20 0.28
CA LEU A 21 6.45 9.29 0.66
C LEU A 21 6.90 10.65 0.15
N ARG A 22 8.20 10.95 0.18
CA ARG A 22 8.72 12.20 -0.38
C ARG A 22 8.43 12.31 -1.88
N VAL A 23 8.65 11.22 -2.64
CA VAL A 23 8.35 11.19 -4.09
C VAL A 23 6.84 11.27 -4.35
N THR A 24 6.02 10.66 -3.49
CA THR A 24 4.56 10.80 -3.54
C THR A 24 4.12 12.24 -3.32
N LEU A 25 4.71 12.95 -2.35
CA LEU A 25 4.43 14.37 -2.12
C LEU A 25 4.78 15.22 -3.35
N GLU A 26 5.97 15.03 -3.92
CA GLU A 26 6.38 15.73 -5.15
C GLU A 26 5.42 15.43 -6.32
N THR A 27 4.90 14.19 -6.38
CA THR A 27 3.91 13.79 -7.40
C THR A 27 2.55 14.45 -7.18
N LEU A 28 2.09 14.53 -5.94
CA LEU A 28 0.84 15.19 -5.56
C LEU A 28 0.89 16.69 -5.88
N ASP A 29 1.98 17.36 -5.49
CA ASP A 29 2.23 18.78 -5.78
C ASP A 29 2.23 19.06 -7.28
N ALA A 30 2.91 18.21 -8.08
CA ALA A 30 2.96 18.34 -9.53
C ALA A 30 1.60 18.19 -10.21
N HIS A 31 0.63 17.53 -9.56
CA HIS A 31 -0.72 17.31 -10.10
C HIS A 31 -1.80 18.16 -9.43
N GLY A 32 -1.44 18.97 -8.41
CA GLY A 32 -2.38 19.79 -7.65
C GLY A 32 -3.42 18.96 -6.91
N VAL A 33 -2.99 17.86 -6.28
CA VAL A 33 -3.85 16.96 -5.50
C VAL A 33 -3.40 16.98 -4.05
N ASP A 34 -4.32 17.19 -3.12
CA ASP A 34 -4.03 17.16 -1.68
C ASP A 34 -4.30 15.77 -1.09
N ALA A 35 -3.38 15.27 -0.24
CA ALA A 35 -3.54 14.01 0.49
C ALA A 35 -2.80 14.04 1.83
N ASP A 36 -3.25 13.23 2.79
CA ASP A 36 -2.53 12.96 4.03
C ASP A 36 -1.48 11.85 3.81
N LEU A 37 -0.21 12.13 4.07
CA LEU A 37 0.89 11.17 3.94
C LEU A 37 1.39 10.71 5.31
N MET A 38 1.54 9.41 5.52
CA MET A 38 2.02 8.86 6.79
C MET A 38 3.05 7.75 6.60
N CYS A 39 4.18 7.85 7.31
CA CYS A 39 5.23 6.84 7.32
C CYS A 39 4.92 5.77 8.36
N VAL A 40 4.31 4.66 7.94
CA VAL A 40 3.80 3.61 8.83
C VAL A 40 3.92 2.23 8.19
N ASP A 41 4.03 1.19 9.03
CA ASP A 41 3.91 -0.21 8.61
C ASP A 41 2.42 -0.59 8.49
N ILE A 42 1.97 -0.82 7.25
CA ILE A 42 0.55 -1.06 6.90
C ILE A 42 -0.31 0.08 7.49
N ALA A 43 -1.22 -0.20 8.41
CA ALA A 43 -2.09 0.82 9.02
C ALA A 43 -1.84 1.00 10.51
N SER A 44 -0.62 0.71 10.98
CA SER A 44 -0.26 0.81 12.40
C SER A 44 -0.62 2.19 12.95
N GLY A 45 -1.47 2.22 13.99
CA GLY A 45 -1.96 3.45 14.61
C GLY A 45 -3.19 4.09 13.94
N LEU A 46 -3.59 3.64 12.75
CA LEU A 46 -4.76 4.15 12.02
C LEU A 46 -6.00 3.27 12.15
N GLU A 47 -5.82 2.00 12.51
CA GLU A 47 -6.88 0.98 12.58
C GLU A 47 -8.13 1.45 13.32
N LYS A 48 -7.97 2.07 14.50
CA LYS A 48 -9.11 2.55 15.31
C LYS A 48 -9.75 3.81 14.75
N ARG A 49 -8.96 4.70 14.15
CA ARG A 49 -9.43 6.00 13.67
C ARG A 49 -10.16 5.90 12.34
N LEU A 50 -9.75 4.95 11.50
CA LEU A 50 -10.27 4.74 10.15
C LEU A 50 -11.20 3.52 10.05
N SER A 51 -11.56 2.89 11.18
CA SER A 51 -12.38 1.68 11.16
C SER A 51 -13.76 1.96 10.56
N GLY A 52 -14.13 1.20 9.52
CA GLY A 52 -15.40 1.39 8.81
C GLY A 52 -15.50 2.69 8.00
N MET A 53 -14.39 3.40 7.77
CA MET A 53 -14.39 4.73 7.13
C MET A 53 -13.76 4.73 5.72
N VAL A 54 -13.15 3.63 5.29
CA VAL A 54 -12.46 3.57 4.00
C VAL A 54 -13.40 3.05 2.91
N ASP A 55 -13.80 3.93 2.00
CA ASP A 55 -14.66 3.55 0.86
C ASP A 55 -13.87 2.88 -0.27
N VAL A 56 -12.61 3.28 -0.46
CA VAL A 56 -11.73 2.69 -1.47
C VAL A 56 -10.34 2.49 -0.88
N MET A 57 -9.86 1.25 -0.91
CA MET A 57 -8.49 0.89 -0.56
C MET A 57 -7.81 0.32 -1.81
N VAL A 58 -6.66 0.90 -2.17
CA VAL A 58 -5.85 0.44 -3.29
C VAL A 58 -4.51 0.00 -2.73
N VAL A 59 -4.13 -1.25 -2.99
CA VAL A 59 -2.83 -1.77 -2.53
C VAL A 59 -2.11 -2.51 -3.63
N ASN A 60 -0.87 -2.10 -3.85
CA ASN A 60 0.10 -2.76 -4.69
C ASN A 60 1.22 -3.33 -3.79
N PRO A 61 0.99 -4.47 -3.10
CA PRO A 61 1.93 -4.99 -2.11
C PRO A 61 3.22 -5.50 -2.77
N PRO A 62 4.34 -5.64 -2.03
CA PRO A 62 5.49 -6.38 -2.51
C PRO A 62 5.10 -7.85 -2.70
N TYR A 63 5.09 -8.32 -3.95
CA TYR A 63 4.55 -9.63 -4.35
C TYR A 63 5.61 -10.55 -4.99
N VAL A 64 6.86 -10.11 -5.11
CA VAL A 64 7.93 -10.86 -5.75
C VAL A 64 8.54 -11.85 -4.76
N LEU A 65 8.79 -13.07 -5.25
CA LEU A 65 9.42 -14.12 -4.47
C LEU A 65 10.88 -13.77 -4.18
N PRO A 66 11.38 -14.00 -2.95
CA PRO A 66 12.80 -13.88 -2.69
C PRO A 66 13.58 -14.88 -3.57
N MET A 67 14.52 -14.36 -4.38
CA MET A 67 15.42 -15.18 -5.17
C MET A 67 16.60 -15.64 -4.28
N PRO A 68 17.18 -16.84 -4.49
CA PRO A 68 18.25 -17.36 -3.61
C PRO A 68 19.48 -16.45 -3.47
N ASP A 69 19.75 -15.63 -4.48
CA ASP A 69 20.93 -14.75 -4.55
C ASP A 69 20.59 -13.27 -4.25
N ASP A 70 19.34 -12.94 -3.92
CA ASP A 70 18.96 -11.58 -3.51
C ASP A 70 19.32 -11.37 -2.03
N GLU A 71 20.63 -11.29 -1.79
CA GLU A 71 21.20 -10.79 -0.53
C GLU A 71 20.73 -9.35 -0.31
N ALA A 72 19.77 -9.19 0.60
CA ALA A 72 19.79 -8.36 1.81
C ALA A 72 20.50 -6.99 1.85
N ASP A 73 20.95 -6.40 0.75
CA ASP A 73 21.76 -5.17 0.74
C ASP A 73 21.00 -3.90 0.35
N ASN A 74 19.69 -4.00 0.11
CA ASN A 74 18.85 -2.87 -0.27
C ASN A 74 17.59 -2.78 0.60
N GLU A 75 17.77 -2.61 1.91
CA GLU A 75 16.67 -2.56 2.91
C GLU A 75 15.52 -1.62 2.51
N GLY A 76 15.80 -0.50 1.84
CA GLY A 76 14.78 0.46 1.40
C GLY A 76 14.10 0.17 0.06
N MET A 77 14.79 -0.44 -0.91
CA MET A 77 14.22 -0.77 -2.22
C MET A 77 13.54 -2.15 -2.20
N ALA A 78 14.04 -3.08 -1.38
CA ALA A 78 13.48 -4.42 -1.26
C ALA A 78 12.04 -4.39 -0.73
N SER A 79 11.67 -3.43 0.12
CA SER A 79 10.28 -3.27 0.61
C SER A 79 9.26 -3.03 -0.51
N ALA A 80 9.70 -2.55 -1.69
CA ALA A 80 8.82 -2.31 -2.83
C ALA A 80 8.45 -3.59 -3.59
N TRP A 81 9.19 -4.69 -3.43
CA TRP A 81 8.97 -5.91 -4.22
C TRP A 81 9.06 -7.21 -3.43
N ALA A 82 9.90 -7.33 -2.40
CA ALA A 82 10.16 -8.57 -1.68
C ALA A 82 8.98 -8.98 -0.79
N GLY A 83 8.11 -9.86 -1.29
CA GLY A 83 6.88 -10.30 -0.61
C GLY A 83 7.06 -11.43 0.42
N GLY A 84 8.31 -11.80 0.73
CA GLY A 84 8.64 -12.88 1.66
C GLY A 84 8.23 -14.27 1.17
N ARG A 85 8.03 -15.22 2.10
CA ARG A 85 7.67 -16.62 1.75
C ARG A 85 6.43 -16.62 0.86
N ILE A 86 6.57 -17.25 -0.33
CA ILE A 86 5.59 -17.30 -1.42
C ILE A 86 5.02 -15.95 -1.91
N GLY A 87 5.66 -14.82 -1.57
CA GLY A 87 5.22 -13.49 -2.02
C GLY A 87 3.96 -12.96 -1.32
N ARG A 88 3.51 -13.59 -0.22
CA ARG A 88 2.23 -13.28 0.46
C ARG A 88 2.37 -12.73 1.87
N SER A 89 3.57 -12.64 2.42
CA SER A 89 3.74 -12.32 3.86
C SER A 89 3.15 -10.96 4.24
N VAL A 90 3.19 -9.99 3.33
CA VAL A 90 2.56 -8.66 3.52
C VAL A 90 1.05 -8.71 3.27
N ILE A 91 0.61 -9.45 2.25
CA ILE A 91 -0.82 -9.62 1.91
C ILE A 91 -1.58 -10.24 3.09
N ASP A 92 -1.05 -11.31 3.69
CA ASP A 92 -1.69 -12.03 4.78
C ASP A 92 -1.86 -11.15 6.04
N ARG A 93 -0.93 -10.22 6.28
CA ARG A 93 -1.01 -9.23 7.37
C ARG A 93 -2.01 -8.12 7.08
N MET A 94 -2.16 -7.76 5.81
CA MET A 94 -2.96 -6.62 5.39
C MET A 94 -4.45 -6.93 5.24
N LEU A 95 -4.82 -8.15 4.82
CA LEU A 95 -6.23 -8.52 4.64
C LEU A 95 -7.08 -8.33 5.93
N PRO A 96 -6.63 -8.75 7.13
CA PRO A 96 -7.37 -8.48 8.38
C PRO A 96 -7.43 -7.01 8.78
N VAL A 97 -6.52 -6.18 8.25
CA VAL A 97 -6.53 -4.74 8.47
C VAL A 97 -7.52 -4.09 7.50
N ALA A 98 -7.50 -4.48 6.23
CA ALA A 98 -8.45 -4.02 5.22
C ALA A 98 -9.90 -4.29 5.65
N ASP A 99 -10.20 -5.51 6.12
CA ASP A 99 -11.53 -5.89 6.63
C ASP A 99 -12.05 -4.95 7.72
N ARG A 100 -11.17 -4.46 8.59
CA ARG A 100 -11.54 -3.52 9.68
C ARG A 100 -11.69 -2.08 9.22
N LEU A 101 -10.96 -1.69 8.18
CA LEU A 101 -10.90 -0.32 7.70
C LEU A 101 -12.01 -0.01 6.70
N LEU A 102 -12.38 -0.97 5.86
CA LEU A 102 -13.40 -0.79 4.83
C LEU A 102 -14.76 -0.44 5.44
N SER A 103 -15.45 0.53 4.82
CA SER A 103 -16.84 0.85 5.14
C SER A 103 -17.78 -0.24 4.63
N ASP A 104 -19.07 -0.18 5.00
CA ASP A 104 -20.10 -1.09 4.48
C ASP A 104 -20.24 -1.06 2.94
N LYS A 105 -19.73 -0.01 2.30
CA LYS A 105 -19.72 0.18 0.84
C LYS A 105 -18.29 0.13 0.27
N GLY A 106 -17.32 -0.28 1.08
CA GLY A 106 -15.90 -0.21 0.79
C GLY A 106 -15.45 -1.25 -0.23
N TRP A 107 -14.47 -0.87 -1.05
CA TRP A 107 -13.83 -1.76 -2.03
C TRP A 107 -12.32 -1.83 -1.83
N LEU A 108 -11.78 -3.06 -1.85
CA LEU A 108 -10.35 -3.32 -1.89
C LEU A 108 -9.92 -3.72 -3.30
N TYR A 109 -9.00 -2.97 -3.88
CA TYR A 109 -8.29 -3.31 -5.10
C TYR A 109 -6.86 -3.72 -4.74
N MET A 110 -6.51 -4.98 -5.01
CA MET A 110 -5.18 -5.53 -4.69
C MET A 110 -4.52 -6.13 -5.92
N VAL A 111 -3.28 -5.74 -6.19
CA VAL A 111 -2.44 -6.38 -7.22
C VAL A 111 -1.86 -7.67 -6.68
N THR A 112 -1.93 -8.74 -7.47
CA THR A 112 -1.31 -10.04 -7.14
C THR A 112 -0.60 -10.59 -8.37
N LEU A 113 0.50 -11.32 -8.16
CA LEU A 113 1.10 -12.13 -9.21
C LEU A 113 0.50 -13.53 -9.19
N THR A 114 0.11 -14.02 -10.36
CA THR A 114 -0.20 -15.44 -10.55
C THR A 114 1.10 -16.17 -10.86
N THR A 115 1.84 -16.61 -9.84
CA THR A 115 2.91 -17.56 -10.07
C THR A 115 2.29 -18.94 -10.25
N MET A 116 2.28 -19.47 -11.48
CA MET A 116 2.17 -20.91 -11.68
C MET A 116 3.45 -21.53 -11.14
N ILE A 117 3.34 -22.26 -10.02
CA ILE A 117 4.36 -23.24 -9.67
C ILE A 117 4.22 -24.32 -10.74
N LEU A 118 5.06 -24.29 -11.77
CA LEU A 118 5.32 -25.50 -12.53
C LEU A 118 5.97 -26.48 -11.54
N THR A 119 5.28 -27.61 -11.39
CA THR A 119 5.60 -28.81 -10.60
C THR A 119 7.06 -29.21 -10.61
#